data_AF-A0A822N6R7-F1
#
_entry.id   AF-A0A822N6R7-F1
#
_cell.length_a   1.000
_cell.length_b   1.000
_cell.length_c   1.000
_cell.angle_alpha   90.00
_cell.angle_beta   90.00
_cell.angle_gamma   90.00
#
_symmetry.space_group_name_H-M   'P 1'
#
loop_
_entity.id
_entity.type
_entity.pdbx_description
1 polymer ?
#
loop_
_entity_poly.entity_id
_entity_poly.type
_entity_poly.pdbx_seq_one_letter_code
_entity_poly.pdbx_strand_id
1 'polypeptide(L)'
;MSTNVEIIGMSVSLSVLLCFTGFFGGLFPLMSDLITRQKVEPEKKIDLNLEFFAIKLFLIPFGALVLTALAVAFGAVSNWLAALYLGGTLPLLVEKVITNQKTVDNLAHQQ
;
A
#
# COMPACT_ATOMS: atom_id res chain seq x y z
N MET A 1 -12.19 23.51 6.15
CA MET A 1 -11.42 24.53 5.41
C MET A 1 -10.70 23.83 4.27
N SER A 2 -11.04 24.11 3.01
CA SER A 2 -10.27 23.61 1.86
C SER A 2 -9.04 24.50 1.70
N THR A 3 -7.95 24.15 2.37
CA THR A 3 -6.64 24.76 2.12
C THR A 3 -6.16 24.27 0.77
N ASN A 4 -6.07 25.17 -0.20
CA ASN A 4 -5.47 24.87 -1.49
C ASN A 4 -3.95 24.97 -1.36
N VAL A 5 -3.24 24.05 -2.01
CA VAL A 5 -1.79 23.98 -2.07
C VAL A 5 -1.38 24.18 -3.53
N GLU A 6 -0.46 25.10 -3.78
CA GLU A 6 0.09 25.30 -5.12
C GLU A 6 1.25 24.33 -5.38
N ILE A 7 1.14 23.56 -6.45
CA ILE A 7 2.17 22.64 -6.92
C ILE A 7 2.41 22.94 -8.40
N ILE A 8 3.61 23.44 -8.73
CA ILE A 8 4.03 23.75 -10.11
C ILE A 8 2.98 24.63 -10.83
N GLY A 9 2.52 25.68 -10.15
CA GLY A 9 1.52 26.62 -10.68
C GLY A 9 0.09 26.09 -10.78
N MET A 10 -0.18 24.85 -10.35
CA MET A 10 -1.53 24.30 -10.25
C MET A 10 -2.04 24.34 -8.80
N SER A 11 -3.27 24.81 -8.61
CA SER A 11 -3.93 24.77 -7.32
C SER A 11 -4.56 23.39 -7.09
N VAL A 12 -4.11 22.69 -6.06
CA VAL A 12 -4.59 21.36 -5.68
C VAL A 12 -5.16 21.43 -4.26
N SER A 13 -6.33 20.84 -4.03
CA SER A 13 -6.89 20.76 -2.68
C SER A 13 -5.98 19.92 -1.77
N LEU A 14 -5.76 20.35 -0.53
CA LEU A 14 -5.01 19.60 0.47
C LEU A 14 -5.53 18.16 0.61
N SER A 15 -6.86 17.95 0.56
CA SER A 15 -7.45 16.61 0.64
C SER A 15 -6.99 15.72 -0.50
N VAL A 16 -6.89 16.26 -1.72
CA VAL A 16 -6.40 15.52 -2.89
C VAL A 16 -4.92 15.16 -2.71
N LEU A 17 -4.11 16.10 -2.22
CA LEU A 17 -2.69 15.85 -1.91
C LEU A 17 -2.51 14.75 -0.85
N LEU A 18 -3.33 14.76 0.19
CA LEU A 18 -3.31 13.72 1.23
C LEU A 18 -3.72 12.35 0.68
N CYS A 19 -4.76 12.28 -0.16
CA CYS A 19 -5.15 11.04 -0.82
C CYS A 19 -4.04 10.48 -1.72
N PHE A 20 -3.36 11.34 -2.50
CA PHE A 20 -2.23 10.92 -3.35
C PHE A 20 -1.06 10.39 -2.51
N THR A 21 -0.73 11.05 -1.40
CA THR A 21 0.34 10.57 -0.51
C THR A 21 -0.01 9.23 0.14
N GLY A 22 -1.27 9.00 0.50
CA GLY A 22 -1.77 7.68 0.91
C GLY A 22 -1.63 6.60 -0.17
N PHE A 23 -2.01 6.92 -1.41
CA PHE A 23 -1.84 6.00 -2.55
C PHE A 23 -0.37 5.62 -2.76
N PHE A 24 0.55 6.60 -2.73
CA PHE A 24 1.99 6.34 -2.85
C PHE A 24 2.54 5.52 -1.67
N GLY A 25 2.04 5.72 -0.45
CA GLY A 25 2.35 4.87 0.69
C GLY A 25 1.98 3.40 0.42
N GLY A 26 0.82 3.15 -0.19
CA GLY A 26 0.36 1.82 -0.56
C GLY A 26 1.19 1.11 -1.65
N LEU A 27 1.99 1.86 -2.41
CA LEU A 27 2.90 1.30 -3.44
C LEU A 27 4.27 0.86 -2.87
N PHE A 28 4.58 1.17 -1.62
CA PHE A 28 5.87 0.84 -1.00
C PHE A 28 6.27 -0.65 -1.08
N PRO A 29 5.38 -1.63 -0.85
CA PRO A 29 5.72 -3.05 -0.91
C PRO A 29 6.01 -3.52 -2.33
N LEU A 30 5.51 -2.80 -3.32
CA LEU A 30 5.78 -3.07 -4.72
C LEU A 30 7.24 -2.76 -5.05
N MET A 31 7.78 -1.69 -4.49
CA MET A 31 9.21 -1.36 -4.61
C MET A 31 10.07 -2.43 -3.94
N SER A 32 9.69 -2.92 -2.75
CA SER A 32 10.43 -4.02 -2.11
C SER A 32 10.31 -5.33 -2.89
N ASP A 33 9.15 -5.64 -3.47
CA ASP A 33 8.94 -6.83 -4.30
C ASP A 33 9.77 -6.75 -5.59
N LEU A 34 9.81 -5.60 -6.26
CA LEU A 34 10.63 -5.36 -7.46
C LEU A 34 12.13 -5.51 -7.16
N ILE A 35 12.61 -4.92 -6.06
CA ILE A 35 14.01 -5.05 -5.62
C ILE A 35 14.34 -6.52 -5.30
N THR A 36 13.41 -7.24 -4.69
CA THR A 36 13.60 -8.66 -4.33
C THR A 36 13.60 -9.52 -5.60
N ARG A 37 12.71 -9.28 -6.56
CA ARG A 37 12.67 -9.96 -7.87
C ARG A 37 13.95 -9.79 -8.68
N GLN A 38 14.66 -8.68 -8.55
CA GLN A 38 15.96 -8.50 -9.18
C GLN A 38 17.02 -9.47 -8.67
N LYS A 39 16.87 -9.97 -7.43
CA LYS A 39 17.81 -10.89 -6.77
C LYS A 39 17.47 -12.38 -6.99
N VAL A 40 16.33 -12.69 -7.61
CA VAL A 40 15.88 -14.08 -7.85
C VAL A 40 16.33 -14.56 -9.22
N GLU A 41 16.63 -15.86 -9.36
CA GLU A 41 16.98 -16.50 -10.63
C GLU A 41 15.82 -16.46 -11.65
N PRO A 42 16.09 -16.28 -12.97
CA PRO A 42 15.06 -16.09 -14.00
C PRO A 42 13.97 -17.16 -14.04
N GLU A 43 14.34 -18.42 -13.81
CA GLU A 43 13.42 -19.56 -13.85
C GLU A 43 12.36 -19.51 -12.75
N LYS A 44 12.69 -18.92 -11.58
CA LYS A 44 11.75 -18.71 -10.47
C LYS A 44 10.96 -17.40 -10.58
N LYS A 45 11.26 -16.52 -11.55
CA LYS A 45 10.55 -15.24 -11.74
C LYS A 45 9.17 -15.42 -12.37
N ILE A 46 8.99 -16.46 -13.18
CA ILE A 46 7.75 -16.72 -13.92
C ILE A 46 6.66 -17.28 -12.98
N ASP A 47 7.06 -18.07 -11.96
CA ASP A 47 6.16 -18.60 -10.92
C ASP A 47 5.69 -17.54 -9.91
N LEU A 48 6.24 -16.32 -9.93
CA LEU A 48 5.62 -15.17 -9.27
C LEU A 48 4.43 -14.70 -10.11
N ASN A 49 3.34 -15.48 -10.03
CA ASN A 49 2.04 -15.32 -10.66
C ASN A 49 1.71 -13.85 -10.98
N LEU A 50 1.48 -13.57 -12.26
CA LEU A 50 1.06 -12.26 -12.79
C LEU A 50 -0.15 -11.71 -12.02
N GLU A 51 -1.06 -12.59 -11.61
CA GLU A 51 -2.24 -12.26 -10.79
C GLU A 51 -1.86 -11.73 -9.40
N PHE A 52 -0.86 -12.34 -8.76
CA PHE A 52 -0.36 -11.88 -7.47
C PHE A 52 0.32 -10.51 -7.58
N PHE A 53 0.99 -10.27 -8.71
CA PHE A 53 1.55 -8.96 -9.04
C PHE A 53 0.45 -7.91 -9.31
N ALA A 54 -0.60 -8.27 -10.05
CA ALA A 54 -1.73 -7.38 -10.33
C ALA A 54 -2.50 -6.99 -9.05
N ILE A 55 -2.74 -7.94 -8.14
CA ILE A 55 -3.38 -7.65 -6.84
C ILE A 55 -2.52 -6.69 -6.01
N LYS A 56 -1.19 -6.90 -5.96
CA LYS A 56 -0.28 -5.99 -5.27
C LYS A 56 -0.20 -4.60 -5.91
N LEU A 57 -0.35 -4.50 -7.23
CA LEU A 57 -0.27 -3.25 -7.99
C LEU A 57 -1.54 -2.43 -7.99
N PHE A 58 -2.70 -3.06 -7.97
CA PHE A 58 -3.98 -2.35 -8.05
C PHE A 58 -4.73 -2.38 -6.73
N LEU A 59 -4.83 -3.53 -6.06
CA LEU A 59 -5.70 -3.69 -4.89
C LEU A 59 -5.11 -3.01 -3.65
N ILE A 60 -3.81 -3.17 -3.40
CA ILE A 60 -3.15 -2.60 -2.20
C ILE A 60 -3.11 -1.06 -2.26
N PRO A 61 -2.69 -0.42 -3.37
CA PRO A 61 -2.66 1.04 -3.45
C PRO A 61 -4.07 1.64 -3.48
N PHE A 62 -5.04 0.94 -4.09
CA PHE A 62 -6.44 1.36 -4.05
C PHE A 62 -7.03 1.27 -2.65
N GLY A 63 -6.76 0.19 -1.90
CA GLY A 63 -7.14 0.09 -0.50
C GLY A 63 -6.53 1.20 0.35
N ALA A 64 -5.25 1.52 0.14
CA ALA A 64 -4.56 2.61 0.81
C ALA A 64 -5.19 3.97 0.49
N LEU A 65 -5.55 4.21 -0.78
CA LEU A 65 -6.27 5.40 -1.20
C LEU A 65 -7.62 5.53 -0.48
N VAL A 66 -8.42 4.46 -0.42
CA VAL A 66 -9.74 4.48 0.23
C VAL A 66 -9.61 4.74 1.73
N LEU A 67 -8.69 4.07 2.42
CA LEU A 67 -8.46 4.30 3.85
C LEU A 67 -8.00 5.72 4.14
N THR A 68 -7.07 6.25 3.34
CA THR A 68 -6.60 7.62 3.50
C THR A 68 -7.69 8.63 3.17
N ALA A 69 -8.51 8.39 2.15
CA ALA A 69 -9.65 9.25 1.83
C ALA A 69 -10.67 9.30 2.99
N LEU A 70 -10.98 8.15 3.59
CA LEU A 70 -11.83 8.08 4.78
C LEU A 70 -11.19 8.83 5.96
N ALA A 71 -9.91 8.59 6.24
CA ALA A 71 -9.20 9.24 7.35
C ALA A 71 -9.12 10.76 7.18
N VAL A 72 -8.97 11.25 5.95
CA VAL A 72 -9.01 12.69 5.62
C VAL A 72 -10.43 13.24 5.79
N ALA A 73 -11.46 12.50 5.34
CA ALA A 73 -12.87 12.91 5.47
C ALA A 73 -13.30 13.03 6.94
N PHE A 74 -12.79 12.14 7.82
CA PHE A 74 -13.04 12.20 9.27
C PHE A 74 -12.08 13.14 10.03
N GLY A 75 -11.15 13.82 9.34
CA GLY A 75 -10.18 14.72 9.98
C GLY A 75 -9.13 14.00 10.85
N ALA A 76 -8.99 12.69 10.73
CA ALA A 76 -8.01 11.89 11.46
C ALA A 76 -6.58 12.07 10.91
N VAL A 77 -6.44 12.48 9.64
CA VAL A 77 -5.17 12.75 8.99
C VAL A 77 -5.17 14.19 8.46
N SER A 78 -4.24 15.00 8.95
CA SER A 78 -4.11 16.42 8.59
C SER A 78 -2.76 16.77 7.94
N ASN A 79 -1.84 15.82 7.85
CA ASN A 79 -0.52 16.03 7.27
C ASN A 79 -0.14 14.91 6.30
N TRP A 80 0.71 15.26 5.33
CA TRP A 80 1.10 14.37 4.22
C TRP A 80 1.89 13.15 4.69
N LEU A 81 2.68 13.30 5.75
CA LEU A 81 3.52 12.23 6.27
C LEU A 81 2.67 11.14 6.95
N ALA A 82 1.66 11.53 7.71
CA ALA A 82 0.68 10.62 8.31
C ALA A 82 -0.15 9.91 7.24
N ALA A 83 -0.54 10.61 6.16
CA ALA A 83 -1.20 10.00 5.02
C ALA A 83 -0.33 8.92 4.35
N LEU A 84 0.96 9.21 4.15
CA LEU A 84 1.95 8.28 3.60
C LEU A 84 2.11 7.04 4.50
N TYR A 85 2.30 7.23 5.81
CA TYR A 85 2.44 6.12 6.76
C TYR A 85 1.17 5.28 6.83
N LEU A 86 -0.01 5.91 6.89
CA LEU A 86 -1.30 5.20 6.89
C LEU A 86 -1.42 4.32 5.63
N GLY A 87 -1.13 4.86 4.46
CA GLY A 87 -1.12 4.10 3.21
C GLY A 87 -0.12 2.94 3.21
N GLY A 88 1.07 3.14 3.79
CA GLY A 88 2.09 2.11 3.93
C GLY A 88 1.79 1.03 4.97
N THR A 89 0.87 1.27 5.91
CA THR A 89 0.51 0.26 6.92
C THR A 89 -0.34 -0.88 6.38
N LEU A 90 -1.21 -0.60 5.41
CA LEU A 90 -2.13 -1.58 4.84
C LEU A 90 -1.41 -2.83 4.30
N PRO A 91 -0.36 -2.69 3.48
CA PRO A 91 0.37 -3.87 3.05
C PRO A 91 1.11 -4.63 4.16
N LEU A 92 1.63 -3.94 5.18
CA LEU A 92 2.25 -4.61 6.34
C LEU A 92 1.23 -5.47 7.09
N LEU A 93 -0.02 -5.00 7.19
CA LEU A 93 -1.12 -5.76 7.78
C LEU A 93 -1.48 -6.97 6.93
N VAL A 94 -1.56 -6.80 5.60
CA VAL A 94 -1.82 -7.91 4.66
C VAL A 94 -0.73 -8.98 4.78
N GLU A 95 0.55 -8.62 4.79
CA GLU A 95 1.65 -9.57 4.97
C GLU A 95 1.58 -10.30 6.32
N LYS A 96 1.23 -9.58 7.39
CA LYS A 96 1.09 -10.18 8.73
C LYS A 96 -0.07 -11.17 8.81
N VAL A 97 -1.21 -10.87 8.19
CA VAL A 97 -2.37 -11.77 8.14
C VAL A 97 -2.03 -13.05 7.36
N ILE A 98 -1.41 -12.91 6.18
CA ILE A 98 -1.00 -14.06 5.35
C ILE A 98 0.03 -14.93 6.08
N THR A 99 1.00 -14.31 6.75
CA THR A 99 2.04 -15.05 7.50
C THR A 99 1.42 -15.82 8.67
N ASN A 100 0.50 -15.19 9.42
CA ASN A 100 -0.20 -15.85 10.51
C ASN A 100 -1.06 -17.03 10.03
N GLN A 101 -1.74 -16.93 8.88
CA GLN A 101 -2.49 -18.06 8.32
C GLN A 101 -1.59 -19.26 8.04
N LYS A 102 -0.42 -19.04 7.41
CA LYS A 102 0.54 -20.12 7.17
C LYS A 102 1.07 -20.76 8.46
N THR A 103 1.24 -19.97 9.52
CA THR A 103 1.64 -20.49 10.83
C THR A 103 0.55 -21.37 11.44
N VAL A 104 -0.72 -20.97 11.34
CA VAL A 104 -1.85 -21.75 11.86
C VAL A 104 -2.07 -23.03 11.06
N ASP A 105 -2.00 -22.98 9.72
CA ASP A 105 -2.14 -24.16 8.86
C ASP A 105 -1.02 -25.18 9.10
N ASN A 106 0.22 -24.72 9.29
CA ASN A 106 1.35 -25.61 9.62
C ASN A 106 1.22 -26.25 11.01
N LEU A 107 0.59 -25.57 11.97
CA LEU A 107 0.30 -26.13 13.29
C LEU A 107 -0.87 -27.13 13.24
N ALA A 108 -1.85 -26.90 12.37
CA ALA A 108 -2.99 -27.79 12.18
C ALA A 108 -2.65 -29.09 11.43
N HIS A 109 -1.63 -29.09 10.58
CA HIS A 109 -1.15 -30.26 9.83
C HIS A 109 -0.02 -31.05 10.50
N GLN A 110 0.44 -30.63 11.69
CA GLN A 110 1.40 -31.38 12.51
C GLN A 110 0.73 -32.22 13.63
N GLN A 111 -0.59 -32.38 13.60
CA GLN A 111 -1.36 -33.34 14.42
C GLN A 111 -1.85 -34.51 13.57
#